data_AF-A0A527ZBV1-F1
#
_entry.id   AF-A0A527ZBV1-F1
#
_cell.length_a   1.000
_cell.length_b   1.000
_cell.length_c   1.000
_cell.angle_alpha   90.00
_cell.angle_beta   90.00
_cell.angle_gamma   90.00
#
_symmetry.space_group_name_H-M   'P 1'
#
loop_
_entity.id
_entity.type
_entity.pdbx_description
1 polymer ?
#
loop_
_entity_poly.entity_id
_entity_poly.type
_entity_poly.pdbx_seq_one_letter_code
_entity_poly.pdbx_strand_id
1 'polypeptide(L)' 'IGLAIAHALAADGCNVVVNSFSDTADDQAITDAIAKHHGVKTVYIKADMSKPAECRALIEKAAETFGSVDILVNNAGIQ' A
#
# COMPACT_ATOMS: atom_id res chain seq x y z
N ILE A 1 0.26 -3.59 12.51
CA ILE A 1 1.67 -3.71 12.07
C ILE A 1 1.86 -3.03 10.72
N GLY A 2 1.21 -3.49 9.65
CA GLY A 2 1.33 -2.89 8.30
C GLY A 2 1.20 -1.37 8.24
N LEU A 3 0.17 -0.79 8.86
CA LEU A 3 -0.02 0.66 8.90
C LEU A 3 1.15 1.41 9.55
N ALA A 4 1.69 0.89 10.66
CA ALA A 4 2.84 1.51 11.34
C ALA A 4 4.11 1.46 10.46
N ILE A 5 4.31 0.35 9.74
CA ILE A 5 5.43 0.23 8.77
C ILE A 5 5.24 1.21 7.61
N ALA A 6 4.02 1.36 7.09
CA ALA A 6 3.72 2.32 6.03
C ALA A 6 4.04 3.75 6.46
N HIS A 7 3.68 4.15 7.68
CA HIS A 7 4.06 5.45 8.23
C HIS A 7 5.58 5.60 8.41
N ALA A 8 6.30 4.56 8.84
CA ALA A 8 7.75 4.62 9.02
C ALA A 8 8.46 4.80 7.67
N LEU A 9 8.11 4.01 6.66
CA LEU A 9 8.68 4.13 5.31
C LEU A 9 8.34 5.49 4.67
N ALA A 10 7.11 5.97 4.85
CA ALA A 10 6.72 7.29 4.37
C ALA A 10 7.50 8.43 5.06
N ALA A 11 7.79 8.31 6.36
CA ALA A 11 8.62 9.27 7.08
C ALA A 11 10.07 9.32 6.56
N ASP A 12 10.59 8.19 6.06
CA ASP A 12 11.89 8.11 5.39
C ASP A 12 11.85 8.61 3.92
N GLY A 13 10.71 9.12 3.46
CA GLY A 13 10.53 9.70 2.14
C GLY A 13 10.11 8.71 1.06
N CYS A 14 9.77 7.47 1.40
CA CYS A 14 9.27 6.49 0.44
C CYS A 14 7.84 6.83 -0.02
N ASN A 15 7.57 6.68 -1.31
CA ASN A 15 6.19 6.53 -1.77
C ASN A 15 5.68 5.15 -1.34
N VAL A 16 4.43 5.04 -0.91
CA VAL A 16 3.90 3.78 -0.39
C VAL A 16 2.61 3.36 -1.10
N VAL A 17 2.52 2.07 -1.40
CA VAL A 17 1.26 1.41 -1.75
C VAL A 17 0.74 0.70 -0.51
N VAL A 18 -0.53 0.93 -0.18
CA VAL A 18 -1.23 0.19 0.88
C VAL A 18 -2.25 -0.74 0.23
N ASN A 19 -2.29 -1.98 0.73
CA ASN A 19 -3.20 -3.01 0.27
C ASN A 19 -4.03 -3.56 1.44
N SER A 20 -5.31 -3.83 1.17
CA SER A 20 -6.18 -4.71 1.95
C SER A 20 -7.19 -5.38 1.01
N PHE A 21 -7.96 -6.34 1.52
CA PHE A 21 -8.99 -7.07 0.79
C PHE A 21 -10.30 -6.26 0.64
N SER A 22 -10.48 -5.20 1.44
CA SER A 22 -11.60 -4.26 1.39
C SER A 22 -11.32 -3.06 0.49
N ASP A 23 -12.35 -2.27 0.17
CA ASP A 23 -12.20 -0.98 -0.50
C ASP A 23 -13.29 -0.03 0.02
N THR A 24 -13.05 0.48 1.23
CA THR A 24 -13.95 1.39 1.94
C THR A 24 -13.44 2.83 1.91
N ALA A 25 -14.30 3.78 2.27
CA ALA A 25 -13.87 5.17 2.43
C ALA A 25 -12.76 5.32 3.49
N ASP A 26 -12.80 4.49 4.54
CA ASP A 26 -11.78 4.49 5.59
C ASP A 26 -10.44 3.96 5.07
N ASP A 27 -10.46 2.95 4.19
CA ASP A 27 -9.24 2.41 3.55
C ASP A 27 -8.53 3.48 2.70
N GLN A 28 -9.29 4.27 1.95
CA GLN A 28 -8.77 5.38 1.14
C GLN A 28 -8.26 6.53 2.04
N ALA A 29 -9.01 6.86 3.10
CA ALA A 29 -8.65 7.90 4.04
C ALA A 29 -7.31 7.63 4.76
N ILE A 30 -6.96 6.35 4.99
CA ILE A 30 -5.67 5.97 5.54
C ILE A 30 -4.52 6.45 4.64
N THR A 31 -4.58 6.16 3.33
CA THR A 31 -3.53 6.59 2.40
C THR A 31 -3.46 8.11 2.29
N ASP A 32 -4.61 8.78 2.19
CA ASP A 32 -4.65 10.26 2.14
C ASP A 32 -4.04 10.88 3.39
N ALA A 33 -4.28 10.30 4.57
CA ALA A 33 -3.68 10.74 5.82
C ALA A 33 -2.15 10.56 5.83
N ILE A 34 -1.65 9.41 5.35
CA ILE A 34 -0.20 9.16 5.24
C ILE A 34 0.45 10.16 4.27
N ALA A 35 -0.13 10.36 3.07
CA ALA A 35 0.37 11.32 2.09
C ALA A 35 0.42 12.73 2.66
N LYS A 36 -0.68 13.19 3.27
CA LYS A 36 -0.75 14.55 3.84
C LYS A 36 0.23 14.74 4.99
N HIS A 37 0.41 13.73 5.84
CA HIS A 37 1.27 13.82 7.02
C HIS A 37 2.75 13.87 6.63
N HIS A 38 3.18 13.07 5.65
CA HIS A 38 4.60 12.89 5.33
C HIS A 38 5.06 13.58 4.04
N GLY A 39 4.12 14.09 3.23
CA GLY A 39 4.44 14.78 1.98
C GLY A 39 4.93 13.86 0.85
N VAL A 40 4.64 12.56 0.94
CA VAL A 40 4.96 11.54 -0.07
C VAL A 40 3.72 11.15 -0.87
N LYS A 41 3.90 10.46 -2.00
CA LYS A 41 2.77 9.89 -2.75
C LYS A 41 2.37 8.58 -2.12
N THR A 42 1.06 8.36 -2.01
CA THR A 42 0.50 7.10 -1.55
C THR A 42 -0.65 6.66 -2.42
N VAL A 43 -0.81 5.36 -2.63
CA VAL A 43 -1.96 4.82 -3.36
C VAL A 43 -2.52 3.61 -2.62
N TYR A 44 -3.84 3.55 -2.51
CA TYR A 44 -4.53 2.36 -2.05
C TYR A 44 -4.84 1.44 -3.23
N ILE A 45 -4.55 0.15 -3.09
CA ILE A 45 -4.90 -0.88 -4.07
C ILE A 45 -5.54 -2.06 -3.36
N LYS A 46 -6.85 -2.23 -3.57
CA LYS A 46 -7.57 -3.41 -3.13
C LYS A 46 -7.09 -4.65 -3.89
N ALA A 47 -6.68 -5.67 -3.14
CA ALA A 47 -6.35 -6.99 -3.67
C ALA A 47 -6.43 -8.04 -2.56
N ASP A 48 -7.01 -9.19 -2.88
CA ASP A 48 -7.09 -10.36 -2.01
C ASP A 48 -5.81 -11.21 -2.15
N MET A 49 -5.00 -11.25 -1.09
CA MET A 49 -3.72 -11.96 -1.07
C MET A 49 -3.84 -13.49 -1.17
N SER A 50 -5.05 -14.06 -1.03
CA SER A 50 -5.30 -15.48 -1.30
C SER A 50 -5.39 -15.81 -2.79
N LYS A 51 -5.47 -14.79 -3.66
CA LYS A 51 -5.65 -14.97 -5.11
C LYS A 51 -4.39 -14.54 -5.87
N PRO A 52 -3.64 -15.48 -6.47
CA PRO A 52 -2.39 -15.18 -7.16
C PRO A 52 -2.50 -14.13 -8.28
N ALA A 53 -3.63 -14.09 -8.98
CA ALA A 53 -3.88 -13.10 -10.03
C ALA A 53 -4.02 -11.68 -9.47
N GLU A 54 -4.69 -11.51 -8.32
CA GLU A 54 -4.82 -10.20 -7.68
C GLU A 54 -3.47 -9.74 -7.09
N CYS A 55 -2.66 -10.65 -6.54
CA CYS A 55 -1.30 -10.33 -6.09
C CYS A 55 -0.42 -9.84 -7.24
N ARG A 56 -0.50 -10.47 -8.42
CA ARG A 56 0.25 -10.05 -9.61
C ARG A 56 -0.18 -8.66 -10.07
N ALA A 57 -1.49 -8.44 -10.19
CA ALA A 57 -2.05 -7.16 -10.59
C ALA A 57 -1.70 -6.02 -9.61
N LEU A 58 -1.63 -6.30 -8.30
CA LEU A 58 -1.20 -5.34 -7.29
C LEU A 58 0.22 -4.83 -7.56
N ILE A 59 1.17 -5.74 -7.80
CA ILE A 59 2.57 -5.40 -8.04
C ILE A 59 2.74 -4.68 -9.38
N GLU A 60 2.06 -5.13 -10.43
CA GLU A 60 2.08 -4.48 -11.74
C GLU A 60 1.57 -3.03 -11.64
N LYS A 61 0.42 -2.82 -10.99
CA LYS A 61 -0.14 -1.48 -10.80
C LYS A 61 0.74 -0.58 -9.92
N ALA A 62 1.39 -1.13 -8.90
CA ALA A 62 2.35 -0.41 -8.08
C ALA A 62 3.55 0.07 -8.92
N ALA A 63 4.11 -0.82 -9.74
CA ALA A 63 5.22 -0.50 -10.64
C ALA A 63 4.82 0.47 -11.75
N GLU A 64 3.61 0.36 -12.31
CA GLU A 64 3.09 1.34 -13.27
C GLU A 64 2.94 2.74 -12.65
N THR A 65 2.53 2.80 -11.38
CA THR A 65 2.30 4.07 -10.67
C THR A 65 3.61 4.77 -10.30
N PHE A 66 4.62 4.02 -9.86
CA PHE A 66 5.84 4.57 -9.26
C PHE A 66 7.14 4.24 -10.02
N GLY A 67 7.06 3.45 -11.09
CA GLY A 67 8.19 3.00 -11.92
C GLY A 67 8.82 1.69 -11.46
N SER A 68 8.83 1.42 -10.14
CA SER A 68 9.36 0.19 -9.54
C SER A 68 8.70 -0.13 -8.21
N VAL A 69 8.97 -1.34 -7.68
CA VAL A 69 8.70 -1.72 -6.30
C VAL A 69 10.03 -2.11 -5.67
N ASP A 70 10.59 -1.22 -4.85
CA ASP A 70 11.92 -1.41 -4.27
C ASP A 70 11.88 -2.17 -2.94
N ILE A 71 10.77 -2.05 -2.20
CA ILE A 71 10.55 -2.66 -0.89
C ILE A 71 9.20 -3.37 -0.89
N LEU A 72 9.20 -4.66 -0.55
CA LEU A 72 7.98 -5.45 -0.33
C LEU A 72 7.86 -5.82 1.14
N VAL A 73 6.79 -5.35 1.78
CA VAL A 73 6.45 -5.72 3.17
C VAL A 73 5.39 -6.82 3.13
N ASN A 74 5.79 -8.06 3.39
CA ASN A 74 4.86 -9.19 3.47
C ASN A 74 4.16 -9.23 4.84
N ASN A 75 3.20 -8.32 5.03
CA ASN A 75 2.35 -8.24 6.22
C ASN A 75 0.87 -8.46 5.86
N ALA A 76 0.57 -9.53 5.12
CA ALA A 76 -0.78 -9.98 4.87
C ALA A 76 -1.11 -11.13 5.82
N GLY A 77 -1.97 -10.87 6.81
CA GLY A 77 -2.40 -11.86 7.78
C GLY A 77 -3.92 -11.88 7.89
N ILE A 78 -4.48 -13.07 8.02
CA ILE A 78 -5.88 -13.29 8.37
C ILE A 78 -5.84 -13.80 9.82
N GLN A 79 -6.48 -13.07 10.74
CA GLN A 79 -6.75 -13.57 12.09
C GLN A 79 -8.21 -13.99 12.17
#